data_AF-A0A3A8J715-F1
#
_entry.id   AF-A0A3A8J715-F1
#
_cell.length_a   1.000
_cell.length_b   1.000
_cell.length_c   1.000
_cell.angle_alpha   90.00
_cell.angle_beta   90.00
_cell.angle_gamma   90.00
#
_symmetry.space_group_name_H-M   'P 1'
#
loop_
_entity.id
_entity.type
_entity.pdbx_description
1 polymer ?
#
loop_
_entity_poly.entity_id
_entity_poly.type
_entity_poly.pdbx_seq_one_letter_code
_entity_poly.pdbx_strand_id
1 'polypeptide(L)'
;MKKTLLSSLVAFGLTVLPLAAQAGTVTVKGSDTMVILVQRWAEAFMKKNPSMKIQVTGGGSGTGLAALQNGTTDIAMSSREMKKAEEDKLKATAKSEPTELAVARDGVTFYVHESNKLDALTVEQLRDIYLGDTTSWKAVGGAEAPIVVYSRENSSGTYVFVKETVLGGEDFASAAQTLPGTAAVVNAVSKEKNGIGYGGAAFAKGIKELKVKKGNEAFAPSAENVKSGKYPLSRDLYFYLRNKPAGDVKAFIDFALSPEGQAIVTQVGYFPVK
;
A
#
# COMPACT_ATOMS: atom_id res chain seq x y z
N MET A 1 -71.30 38.73 -5.85
CA MET A 1 -69.94 39.30 -5.98
C MET A 1 -68.94 38.20 -5.65
N LYS A 2 -68.23 37.68 -6.66
CA LYS A 2 -67.23 36.61 -6.52
C LYS A 2 -65.96 37.21 -5.90
N LYS A 3 -65.44 36.65 -4.80
CA LYS A 3 -64.08 36.95 -4.33
C LYS A 3 -63.25 35.66 -4.35
N THR A 4 -62.18 35.78 -5.09
CA THR A 4 -61.28 34.74 -5.61
C THR A 4 -60.28 34.31 -4.55
N LEU A 5 -59.99 33.00 -4.49
CA LEU A 5 -58.84 32.43 -3.79
C LEU A 5 -57.53 32.90 -4.44
N LEU A 6 -56.53 33.25 -3.63
CA LEU A 6 -55.12 33.18 -4.04
C LEU A 6 -54.34 32.37 -3.00
N SER A 7 -54.00 31.14 -3.39
CA SER A 7 -53.09 30.24 -2.70
C SER A 7 -51.66 30.61 -3.11
N SER A 8 -50.83 31.04 -2.17
CA SER A 8 -49.41 31.31 -2.43
C SER A 8 -48.60 30.01 -2.38
N LEU A 9 -48.22 29.51 -3.56
CA LEU A 9 -47.27 28.41 -3.71
C LEU A 9 -45.85 28.94 -3.49
N VAL A 10 -45.21 28.60 -2.37
CA VAL A 10 -43.78 28.86 -2.16
C VAL A 10 -43.01 27.66 -2.71
N ALA A 11 -42.41 27.83 -3.89
CA ALA A 11 -41.52 26.84 -4.48
C ALA A 11 -40.17 26.86 -3.73
N PHE A 12 -39.89 25.81 -2.95
CA PHE A 12 -38.58 25.56 -2.36
C PHE A 12 -37.64 25.08 -3.49
N GLY A 13 -36.86 25.99 -4.05
CA GLY A 13 -35.80 25.64 -4.99
C GLY A 13 -34.72 24.84 -4.27
N LEU A 14 -34.64 23.53 -4.54
CA LEU A 14 -33.48 22.73 -4.17
C LEU A 14 -32.31 23.19 -5.05
N THR A 15 -31.52 24.14 -4.55
CA THR A 15 -30.23 24.46 -5.15
C THR A 15 -29.29 23.31 -4.89
N VAL A 16 -29.13 22.43 -5.88
CA VAL A 16 -28.00 21.51 -5.95
C VAL A 16 -26.75 22.37 -6.18
N LEU A 17 -26.04 22.67 -5.09
CA LEU A 17 -24.73 23.30 -5.19
C LEU A 17 -23.80 22.32 -5.93
N PRO A 18 -23.16 22.71 -7.04
CA PRO A 18 -22.13 21.90 -7.63
C PRO A 18 -21.01 21.74 -6.60
N LEU A 19 -20.59 20.50 -6.37
CA LEU A 19 -19.41 20.18 -5.57
C LEU A 19 -18.21 20.79 -6.32
N ALA A 20 -17.86 22.02 -5.96
CA ALA A 20 -16.68 22.67 -6.49
C ALA A 20 -15.48 21.79 -6.16
N ALA A 21 -14.74 21.37 -7.18
CA ALA A 21 -13.41 20.81 -6.99
C ALA A 21 -12.64 21.76 -6.07
N GLN A 22 -12.15 21.26 -4.95
CA GLN A 22 -11.46 22.07 -3.95
C GLN A 22 -10.14 22.56 -4.57
N ALA A 23 -10.18 23.74 -5.20
CA ALA A 23 -8.99 24.39 -5.70
C ALA A 23 -7.99 24.55 -4.53
N GLY A 24 -6.79 23.98 -4.67
CA GLY A 24 -5.68 24.13 -3.70
C GLY A 24 -5.41 22.93 -2.77
N THR A 25 -6.00 21.74 -2.99
CA THR A 25 -5.60 20.51 -2.27
C THR A 25 -5.23 19.40 -3.24
N VAL A 26 -4.02 18.85 -3.09
CA VAL A 26 -3.58 17.63 -3.77
C VAL A 26 -3.99 16.41 -2.94
N THR A 27 -4.66 15.47 -3.56
CA THR A 27 -5.18 14.26 -2.91
C THR A 27 -4.43 13.02 -3.37
N VAL A 28 -3.93 12.24 -2.41
CA VAL A 28 -3.20 10.99 -2.63
C VAL A 28 -3.91 9.86 -1.93
N LYS A 29 -4.26 8.79 -2.65
CA LYS A 29 -5.00 7.66 -2.10
C LYS A 29 -4.46 6.30 -2.53
N GLY A 30 -4.46 5.32 -1.64
CA GLY A 30 -4.21 3.92 -2.02
C GLY A 30 -3.47 3.09 -0.99
N SER A 31 -2.35 2.50 -1.39
CA SER A 31 -1.62 1.47 -0.64
C SER A 31 -1.28 1.88 0.80
N ASP A 32 -1.72 1.06 1.76
CA ASP A 32 -1.34 1.20 3.18
C ASP A 32 0.14 0.90 3.43
N THR A 33 0.82 0.24 2.50
CA THR A 33 2.28 0.13 2.55
C THR A 33 2.92 1.50 2.35
N MET A 34 2.37 2.33 1.45
CA MET A 34 2.99 3.62 1.13
C MET A 34 2.55 4.76 2.07
N VAL A 35 1.49 4.56 2.86
CA VAL A 35 0.83 5.66 3.58
C VAL A 35 1.77 6.47 4.47
N ILE A 36 2.67 5.81 5.23
CA ILE A 36 3.63 6.50 6.10
C ILE A 36 4.65 7.28 5.26
N LEU A 37 5.18 6.68 4.20
CA LEU A 37 6.15 7.33 3.32
C LEU A 37 5.57 8.60 2.69
N VAL A 38 4.37 8.50 2.11
CA VAL A 38 3.73 9.61 1.43
C VAL A 38 3.31 10.70 2.42
N GLN A 39 2.87 10.34 3.63
CA GLN A 39 2.63 11.31 4.71
C GLN A 39 3.91 12.07 5.07
N ARG A 40 5.05 11.40 5.20
CA ARG A 40 6.35 12.06 5.47
C ARG A 40 6.78 13.00 4.35
N TRP A 41 6.59 12.59 3.09
CA TRP A 41 6.82 13.49 1.96
C TRP A 41 5.89 14.70 1.99
N ALA A 42 4.59 14.49 2.24
CA ALA A 42 3.60 15.54 2.30
C ALA A 42 3.93 16.56 3.40
N GLU A 43 4.26 16.08 4.61
CA GLU A 43 4.69 16.91 5.74
C GLU A 43 5.92 17.75 5.40
N ALA A 44 6.98 17.12 4.87
CA ALA A 44 8.22 17.80 4.52
C ALA A 44 8.02 18.84 3.40
N PHE A 45 7.22 18.50 2.38
CA PHE A 45 6.91 19.39 1.27
C PHE A 45 6.05 20.58 1.72
N MET A 46 4.99 20.35 2.49
CA MET A 46 4.12 21.42 3.00
C MET A 46 4.86 22.35 3.97
N LYS A 47 5.83 21.85 4.73
CA LYS A 47 6.69 22.69 5.57
C LYS A 47 7.46 23.73 4.74
N LYS A 48 7.87 23.37 3.52
CA LYS A 48 8.57 24.27 2.57
C LYS A 48 7.62 25.10 1.71
N ASN A 49 6.37 24.67 1.58
CA ASN A 49 5.36 25.29 0.74
C ASN A 49 4.07 25.50 1.56
N PRO A 50 4.02 26.50 2.46
CA PRO A 50 2.93 26.61 3.46
C PRO A 50 1.52 26.81 2.86
N SER A 51 1.43 27.33 1.63
CA SER A 51 0.18 27.48 0.88
C SER A 51 -0.37 26.16 0.35
N MET A 52 0.45 25.12 0.27
CA MET A 52 0.07 23.81 -0.25
C MET A 52 -0.70 23.00 0.79
N LYS A 53 -1.69 22.24 0.32
CA LYS A 53 -2.38 21.22 1.11
C LYS A 53 -2.30 19.89 0.40
N ILE A 54 -1.79 18.87 1.10
CA ILE A 54 -1.71 17.51 0.61
C ILE A 54 -2.43 16.61 1.60
N GLN A 55 -3.40 15.84 1.10
CA GLN A 55 -4.15 14.86 1.88
C GLN A 55 -3.78 13.46 1.44
N VAL A 56 -3.34 12.63 2.39
CA VAL A 56 -2.90 11.25 2.13
C VAL A 56 -3.83 10.27 2.83
N THR A 57 -4.45 9.37 2.07
CA THR A 57 -5.40 8.38 2.58
C THR A 57 -5.01 6.95 2.17
N GLY A 58 -5.01 6.01 3.12
CA GLY A 58 -4.82 4.58 2.84
C GLY A 58 -6.05 3.89 2.23
N GLY A 59 -6.16 2.58 2.43
CA GLY A 59 -7.29 1.74 1.98
C GLY A 59 -6.96 0.70 0.90
N GLY A 60 -5.69 0.58 0.51
CA GLY A 60 -5.19 -0.42 -0.43
C GLY A 60 -4.98 0.08 -1.86
N SER A 61 -4.05 -0.55 -2.59
CA SER A 61 -3.73 -0.20 -3.98
C SER A 61 -4.96 -0.17 -4.89
N GLY A 62 -5.81 -1.20 -4.83
CA GLY A 62 -7.01 -1.28 -5.67
C GLY A 62 -7.99 -0.13 -5.39
N THR A 63 -8.11 0.27 -4.13
CA THR A 63 -8.95 1.40 -3.71
C THR A 63 -8.41 2.73 -4.26
N GLY A 64 -7.09 2.93 -4.22
CA GLY A 64 -6.43 4.10 -4.81
C GLY A 64 -6.61 4.18 -6.31
N LEU A 65 -6.36 3.06 -7.00
CA LEU A 65 -6.51 2.96 -8.46
C LEU A 65 -7.96 3.18 -8.91
N ALA A 66 -8.94 2.62 -8.19
CA ALA A 66 -10.36 2.88 -8.45
C ALA A 66 -10.73 4.35 -8.21
N ALA A 67 -10.21 4.98 -7.14
CA ALA A 67 -10.40 6.41 -6.89
C ALA A 67 -9.81 7.26 -8.01
N LEU A 68 -8.62 6.89 -8.51
CA LEU A 68 -7.99 7.55 -9.64
C LEU A 68 -8.83 7.38 -10.90
N GLN A 69 -9.31 6.18 -11.23
CA GLN A 69 -10.20 5.96 -12.37
C GLN A 69 -11.51 6.74 -12.28
N ASN A 70 -12.04 6.95 -11.08
CA ASN A 70 -13.28 7.68 -10.85
C ASN A 70 -13.08 9.19 -10.68
N GLY A 71 -11.83 9.64 -10.49
CA GLY A 71 -11.48 11.06 -10.46
C GLY A 71 -11.67 11.71 -9.12
N THR A 72 -11.63 10.88 -8.08
CA THR A 72 -11.79 11.30 -6.69
C THR A 72 -10.46 11.38 -5.96
N THR A 73 -9.34 11.18 -6.66
CA THR A 73 -7.98 11.45 -6.18
C THR A 73 -7.09 11.94 -7.33
N ASP A 74 -6.08 12.76 -7.02
CA ASP A 74 -5.11 13.26 -8.01
C ASP A 74 -4.01 12.24 -8.30
N ILE A 75 -3.51 11.57 -7.24
CA ILE A 75 -2.48 10.55 -7.30
C ILE A 75 -3.00 9.26 -6.64
N ALA A 76 -2.91 8.13 -7.34
CA ALA A 76 -3.00 6.84 -6.68
C ALA A 76 -1.61 6.35 -6.27
N MET A 77 -1.44 5.98 -5.01
CA MET A 77 -0.24 5.29 -4.53
C MET A 77 -0.49 3.79 -4.52
N SER A 78 0.38 3.00 -5.16
CA SER A 78 0.19 1.56 -5.29
C SER A 78 1.49 0.80 -5.03
N SER A 79 1.38 -0.30 -4.28
CA SER A 79 2.47 -1.24 -4.05
C SER A 79 2.39 -2.47 -4.96
N ARG A 80 1.82 -2.30 -6.15
CA ARG A 80 1.81 -3.27 -7.26
C ARG A 80 1.58 -2.49 -8.55
N GLU A 81 1.92 -3.10 -9.67
CA GLU A 81 1.56 -2.58 -10.98
C GLU A 81 0.03 -2.54 -11.14
N MET A 82 -0.45 -1.67 -12.02
CA MET A 82 -1.85 -1.71 -12.46
C MET A 82 -2.12 -3.02 -13.19
N LYS A 83 -3.30 -3.60 -12.98
CA LYS A 83 -3.77 -4.70 -13.80
C LYS A 83 -4.19 -4.15 -15.16
N LYS A 84 -4.09 -4.96 -16.21
CA LYS A 84 -4.50 -4.57 -17.58
C LYS A 84 -5.90 -3.94 -17.65
N ALA A 85 -6.87 -4.53 -16.96
CA ALA A 85 -8.24 -3.99 -16.91
C ALA A 85 -8.32 -2.62 -16.21
N GLU A 86 -7.45 -2.37 -15.24
CA GLU A 86 -7.37 -1.08 -14.55
C GLU A 86 -6.74 -0.01 -15.45
N GLU A 87 -5.70 -0.37 -16.20
CA GLU A 87 -5.06 0.50 -17.20
C GLU A 87 -6.04 0.86 -18.32
N ASP A 88 -6.74 -0.12 -18.88
CA ASP A 88 -7.68 0.09 -19.98
C ASP A 88 -8.80 1.05 -19.58
N LYS A 89 -9.33 0.88 -18.36
CA LYS A 89 -10.35 1.78 -17.81
C LYS A 89 -9.80 3.18 -17.55
N LEU A 90 -8.55 3.29 -17.10
CA LEU A 90 -7.90 4.59 -16.89
C LEU A 90 -7.69 5.31 -18.23
N LYS A 91 -7.18 4.61 -19.25
CA LYS A 91 -7.00 5.12 -20.62
C LYS A 91 -8.31 5.58 -21.26
N ALA A 92 -9.39 4.85 -21.04
CA ALA A 92 -10.72 5.21 -21.55
C ALA A 92 -11.27 6.54 -20.97
N THR A 93 -10.76 6.98 -19.82
CA THR A 93 -11.25 8.19 -19.12
C THR A 93 -10.21 9.32 -19.07
N ALA A 94 -8.98 9.04 -19.46
CA ALA A 94 -7.87 9.99 -19.42
C ALA A 94 -7.87 10.94 -20.62
N LYS A 95 -7.32 12.15 -20.43
CA LYS A 95 -7.14 13.15 -21.50
C LYS A 95 -5.77 13.03 -22.16
N SER A 96 -4.84 12.30 -21.56
CA SER A 96 -3.53 11.95 -22.08
C SER A 96 -3.17 10.53 -21.66
N GLU A 97 -2.05 9.99 -22.15
CA GLU A 97 -1.52 8.72 -21.66
C GLU A 97 -1.37 8.80 -20.11
N PRO A 98 -1.89 7.80 -19.37
CA PRO A 98 -1.69 7.72 -17.93
C PRO A 98 -0.22 7.68 -17.58
N THR A 99 0.13 8.26 -16.44
CA THR A 99 1.52 8.30 -15.96
C THR A 99 1.71 7.29 -14.84
N GLU A 100 2.70 6.42 -15.00
CA GLU A 100 3.24 5.52 -13.99
C GLU A 100 4.62 6.00 -13.56
N LEU A 101 4.87 6.09 -12.26
CA LEU A 101 6.15 6.50 -11.72
C LEU A 101 6.53 5.58 -10.56
N ALA A 102 7.62 4.82 -10.70
CA ALA A 102 8.26 4.20 -9.55
C ALA A 102 8.88 5.30 -8.67
N VAL A 103 8.51 5.33 -7.39
CA VAL A 103 8.92 6.39 -6.44
C VAL A 103 9.74 5.88 -5.26
N ALA A 104 9.66 4.58 -4.97
CA ALA A 104 10.46 3.86 -3.98
C ALA A 104 10.49 2.36 -4.31
N ARG A 105 11.37 1.62 -3.65
CA ARG A 105 11.42 0.15 -3.63
C ARG A 105 11.11 -0.38 -2.24
N ASP A 106 10.46 -1.53 -2.20
CA ASP A 106 10.04 -2.23 -0.99
C ASP A 106 10.58 -3.66 -1.00
N GLY A 107 10.94 -4.16 0.19
CA GLY A 107 11.12 -5.58 0.45
C GLY A 107 9.90 -6.09 1.19
N VAL A 108 9.01 -6.81 0.51
CA VAL A 108 7.85 -7.41 1.18
C VAL A 108 8.37 -8.40 2.20
N THR A 109 8.02 -8.16 3.46
CA THR A 109 8.62 -8.81 4.62
C THR A 109 7.57 -9.59 5.37
N PHE A 110 7.93 -10.81 5.74
CA PHE A 110 7.16 -11.63 6.66
C PHE A 110 7.65 -11.39 8.08
N TYR A 111 6.70 -11.15 8.96
CA TYR A 111 6.94 -10.83 10.36
C TYR A 111 6.45 -11.95 11.25
N VAL A 112 7.17 -12.14 12.35
CA VAL A 112 6.76 -12.97 13.47
C VAL A 112 6.91 -12.18 14.76
N HIS A 113 6.31 -12.67 15.84
CA HIS A 113 6.52 -12.09 17.17
C HIS A 113 8.01 -12.08 17.56
N GLU A 114 8.46 -11.08 18.32
CA GLU A 114 9.87 -10.91 18.70
C GLU A 114 10.47 -12.13 19.44
N SER A 115 9.64 -12.87 20.16
CA SER A 115 10.07 -14.10 20.86
C SER A 115 10.30 -15.30 19.96
N ASN A 116 9.85 -15.26 18.69
CA ASN A 116 10.00 -16.38 17.76
C ASN A 116 11.48 -16.57 17.39
N LYS A 117 11.95 -17.81 17.50
CA LYS A 117 13.37 -18.16 17.33
C LYS A 117 13.76 -18.44 15.88
N LEU A 118 12.80 -18.58 14.96
CA LEU A 118 13.10 -18.73 13.54
C LEU A 118 13.71 -17.46 12.97
N ASP A 119 14.81 -17.59 12.24
CA ASP A 119 15.49 -16.47 11.58
C ASP A 119 15.15 -16.36 10.09
N ALA A 120 14.76 -17.47 9.47
CA ALA A 120 14.54 -17.52 8.03
C ALA A 120 13.59 -18.66 7.63
N LEU A 121 12.80 -18.42 6.59
CA LEU A 121 11.98 -19.42 5.92
C LEU A 121 12.27 -19.40 4.42
N THR A 122 12.04 -20.52 3.73
CA THR A 122 12.01 -20.53 2.25
C THR A 122 10.68 -19.99 1.74
N VAL A 123 10.61 -19.65 0.45
CA VAL A 123 9.34 -19.23 -0.18
C VAL A 123 8.32 -20.36 -0.15
N GLU A 124 8.76 -21.62 -0.32
CA GLU A 124 7.91 -22.80 -0.25
C GLU A 124 7.32 -22.99 1.15
N GLN A 125 8.12 -22.81 2.21
CA GLN A 125 7.61 -22.86 3.59
C GLN A 125 6.59 -21.75 3.86
N LEU A 126 6.85 -20.53 3.34
CA LEU A 126 5.88 -19.44 3.43
C LEU A 126 4.59 -19.79 2.68
N ARG A 127 4.70 -20.35 1.46
CA ARG A 127 3.55 -20.84 0.69
C ARG A 127 2.73 -21.84 1.49
N ASP A 128 3.36 -22.91 1.97
CA ASP A 128 2.68 -24.00 2.68
C ASP A 128 1.98 -23.50 3.96
N ILE A 129 2.58 -22.53 4.67
CA ILE A 129 1.94 -21.87 5.82
C ILE A 129 0.68 -21.11 5.40
N TYR A 130 0.77 -20.29 4.34
CA TYR A 130 -0.34 -19.42 3.92
C TYR A 130 -1.43 -20.15 3.11
N LEU A 131 -1.15 -21.36 2.60
CA LEU A 131 -2.15 -22.29 2.05
C LEU A 131 -2.78 -23.19 3.12
N GLY A 132 -2.17 -23.26 4.31
CA GLY A 132 -2.66 -24.07 5.43
C GLY A 132 -2.16 -25.53 5.42
N ASP A 133 -1.27 -25.88 4.50
CA ASP A 133 -0.60 -27.19 4.46
C ASP A 133 0.35 -27.36 5.65
N THR A 134 0.93 -26.25 6.14
CA THR A 134 1.74 -26.20 7.37
C THR A 134 1.07 -25.34 8.43
N THR A 135 0.62 -25.98 9.51
CA THR A 135 -0.12 -25.31 10.60
C THR A 135 0.63 -25.27 11.94
N SER A 136 1.87 -25.76 11.98
CA SER A 136 2.70 -25.82 13.20
C SER A 136 4.12 -25.31 12.94
N TRP A 137 4.62 -24.48 13.85
CA TRP A 137 5.99 -23.96 13.78
C TRP A 137 7.04 -25.07 13.80
N LYS A 138 6.76 -26.20 14.46
CA LYS A 138 7.64 -27.38 14.52
C LYS A 138 7.98 -27.93 13.15
N ALA A 139 7.02 -27.91 12.20
CA ALA A 139 7.21 -28.41 10.84
C ALA A 139 8.25 -27.63 10.04
N VAL A 140 8.54 -26.38 10.43
CA VAL A 140 9.53 -25.50 9.79
C VAL A 140 10.74 -25.23 10.69
N GLY A 141 10.94 -26.04 11.74
CA GLY A 141 12.09 -25.95 12.65
C GLY A 141 11.92 -24.95 13.80
N GLY A 142 10.70 -24.50 14.07
CA GLY A 142 10.35 -23.64 15.19
C GLY A 142 9.90 -24.41 16.43
N ALA A 143 9.26 -23.68 17.36
CA ALA A 143 8.72 -24.26 18.59
C ALA A 143 7.52 -25.19 18.32
N GLU A 144 7.22 -26.06 19.29
CA GLU A 144 6.00 -26.88 19.27
C GLU A 144 4.77 -26.03 19.60
N ALA A 145 4.29 -25.28 18.60
CA ALA A 145 3.16 -24.39 18.71
C ALA A 145 2.40 -24.30 17.38
N PRO A 146 1.07 -24.06 17.40
CA PRO A 146 0.31 -23.79 16.19
C PRO A 146 0.75 -22.47 15.54
N ILE A 147 0.45 -22.26 14.27
CA ILE A 147 0.69 -21.00 13.56
C ILE A 147 -0.62 -20.21 13.46
N VAL A 148 -0.59 -18.93 13.84
CA VAL A 148 -1.71 -18.00 13.60
C VAL A 148 -1.36 -17.13 12.41
N VAL A 149 -2.10 -17.27 11.31
CA VAL A 149 -1.80 -16.61 10.04
C VAL A 149 -2.63 -15.33 9.90
N TYR A 150 -1.96 -14.21 9.69
CA TYR A 150 -2.56 -12.91 9.38
C TYR A 150 -2.30 -12.53 7.92
N SER A 151 -3.36 -12.22 7.19
CA SER A 151 -3.32 -11.73 5.82
C SER A 151 -3.90 -10.32 5.72
N ARG A 152 -3.86 -9.77 4.51
CA ARG A 152 -4.33 -8.42 4.17
C ARG A 152 -5.64 -8.48 3.40
N GLU A 153 -6.39 -7.39 3.41
CA GLU A 153 -7.58 -7.29 2.55
C GLU A 153 -7.23 -7.40 1.06
N ASN A 154 -8.17 -7.89 0.24
CA ASN A 154 -7.92 -8.14 -1.19
C ASN A 154 -7.64 -6.86 -2.01
N SER A 155 -7.98 -5.68 -1.50
CA SER A 155 -7.66 -4.38 -2.10
C SER A 155 -6.17 -4.01 -1.95
N SER A 156 -5.45 -4.70 -1.05
CA SER A 156 -4.04 -4.48 -0.79
C SER A 156 -3.16 -4.93 -1.96
N GLY A 157 -2.25 -4.07 -2.41
CA GLY A 157 -1.23 -4.49 -3.37
C GLY A 157 -0.28 -5.54 -2.80
N THR A 158 -0.07 -5.56 -1.48
CA THR A 158 0.74 -6.58 -0.80
C THR A 158 0.04 -7.92 -0.73
N TYR A 159 -1.29 -7.94 -0.58
CA TYR A 159 -2.07 -9.17 -0.72
C TYR A 159 -1.87 -9.78 -2.11
N VAL A 160 -2.03 -8.95 -3.16
CA VAL A 160 -1.87 -9.39 -4.55
C VAL A 160 -0.45 -9.87 -4.81
N PHE A 161 0.55 -9.11 -4.36
CA PHE A 161 1.97 -9.48 -4.51
C PHE A 161 2.27 -10.83 -3.85
N VAL A 162 1.86 -11.04 -2.59
CA VAL A 162 2.10 -12.33 -1.90
C VAL A 162 1.35 -13.47 -2.58
N LYS A 163 0.10 -13.24 -3.01
CA LYS A 163 -0.67 -14.24 -3.75
C LYS A 163 0.04 -14.69 -5.02
N GLU A 164 0.55 -13.75 -5.81
CA GLU A 164 1.19 -14.04 -7.10
C GLU A 164 2.60 -14.62 -6.93
N THR A 165 3.40 -14.06 -6.01
CA THR A 165 4.84 -14.38 -5.91
C THR A 165 5.17 -15.49 -4.92
N VAL A 166 4.34 -15.70 -3.90
CA VAL A 166 4.56 -16.73 -2.86
C VAL A 166 3.58 -17.88 -3.03
N LEU A 167 2.30 -17.61 -3.26
CA LEU A 167 1.27 -18.65 -3.35
C LEU A 167 1.09 -19.19 -4.79
N GLY A 168 1.77 -18.63 -5.79
CA GLY A 168 1.62 -19.07 -7.18
C GLY A 168 0.22 -18.80 -7.77
N GLY A 169 -0.50 -17.82 -7.24
CA GLY A 169 -1.85 -17.45 -7.66
C GLY A 169 -2.98 -18.15 -6.90
N GLU A 170 -2.66 -19.07 -5.99
CA GLU A 170 -3.66 -19.77 -5.16
C GLU A 170 -4.27 -18.87 -4.08
N ASP A 171 -5.46 -19.24 -3.61
CA ASP A 171 -6.12 -18.51 -2.53
C ASP A 171 -5.48 -18.81 -1.18
N PHE A 172 -5.43 -17.78 -0.33
CA PHE A 172 -5.02 -17.93 1.06
C PHE A 172 -5.94 -18.92 1.80
N ALA A 173 -5.37 -19.67 2.75
CA ALA A 173 -6.12 -20.56 3.63
C ALA A 173 -7.32 -19.83 4.26
N SER A 174 -8.44 -20.54 4.40
CA SER A 174 -9.65 -20.01 5.05
C SER A 174 -9.42 -19.61 6.51
N ALA A 175 -8.41 -20.21 7.16
CA ALA A 175 -7.97 -19.87 8.51
C ALA A 175 -7.15 -18.57 8.60
N ALA A 176 -6.68 -18.01 7.46
CA ALA A 176 -5.92 -16.77 7.46
C ALA A 176 -6.81 -15.58 7.82
N GLN A 177 -6.47 -14.89 8.90
CA GLN A 177 -7.24 -13.76 9.40
C GLN A 177 -6.94 -12.51 8.58
N THR A 178 -7.94 -11.98 7.90
CA THR A 178 -7.81 -10.78 7.07
C THR A 178 -7.86 -9.52 7.94
N LEU A 179 -6.81 -8.68 7.87
CA LEU A 179 -6.69 -7.45 8.65
C LEU A 179 -6.54 -6.19 7.77
N PRO A 180 -7.06 -5.04 8.25
CA PRO A 180 -7.06 -3.82 7.46
C PRO A 180 -5.76 -3.01 7.59
N GLY A 181 -5.02 -2.89 6.49
CA GLY A 181 -3.76 -2.15 6.47
C GLY A 181 -2.57 -2.90 7.07
N THR A 182 -1.36 -2.42 6.75
CA THR A 182 -0.11 -3.03 7.24
C THR A 182 0.05 -2.90 8.76
N ALA A 183 -0.38 -1.76 9.33
CA ALA A 183 -0.27 -1.49 10.76
C ALA A 183 -1.12 -2.46 11.61
N ALA A 184 -2.29 -2.89 11.12
CA ALA A 184 -3.12 -3.85 11.85
C ALA A 184 -2.44 -5.23 11.93
N VAL A 185 -1.81 -5.67 10.83
CA VAL A 185 -1.03 -6.93 10.81
C VAL A 185 0.14 -6.87 11.79
N VAL A 186 0.92 -5.79 11.77
CA VAL A 186 2.04 -5.59 12.71
C VAL A 186 1.57 -5.63 14.16
N ASN A 187 0.49 -4.92 14.47
CA ASN A 187 -0.10 -4.90 15.81
C ASN A 187 -0.58 -6.30 16.25
N ALA A 188 -1.22 -7.06 15.36
CA ALA A 188 -1.66 -8.42 15.66
C ALA A 188 -0.47 -9.36 15.94
N VAL A 189 0.55 -9.35 15.07
CA VAL A 189 1.78 -10.14 15.24
C VAL A 189 2.53 -9.77 16.52
N SER A 190 2.56 -8.49 16.89
CA SER A 190 3.21 -8.03 18.15
C SER A 190 2.53 -8.55 19.42
N LYS A 191 1.28 -9.02 19.33
CA LYS A 191 0.48 -9.51 20.47
C LYS A 191 0.29 -11.02 20.47
N GLU A 192 0.50 -11.66 19.33
CA GLU A 192 0.33 -13.10 19.15
C GLU A 192 1.70 -13.77 18.98
N LYS A 193 2.17 -14.45 20.04
CA LYS A 193 3.50 -15.09 20.09
C LYS A 193 3.73 -16.09 18.96
N ASN A 194 2.65 -16.68 18.47
CA ASN A 194 2.66 -17.69 17.43
C ASN A 194 2.24 -17.13 16.06
N GLY A 195 2.11 -15.80 15.96
CA GLY A 195 1.59 -15.11 14.80
C GLY A 195 2.62 -14.96 13.70
N ILE A 196 2.16 -15.08 12.45
CA ILE A 196 2.88 -14.68 11.26
C ILE A 196 2.01 -13.73 10.45
N GLY A 197 2.62 -12.67 9.92
CA GLY A 197 1.96 -11.72 9.02
C GLY A 197 2.94 -11.20 7.97
N TYR A 198 2.49 -10.34 7.06
CA TYR A 198 3.35 -9.71 6.05
C TYR A 198 3.00 -8.25 5.79
N GLY A 199 3.97 -7.51 5.26
CA GLY A 199 3.85 -6.08 4.95
C GLY A 199 5.06 -5.54 4.20
N GLY A 200 5.19 -4.21 4.12
CA GLY A 200 6.41 -3.59 3.61
C GLY A 200 7.41 -3.30 4.73
N ALA A 201 8.71 -3.42 4.45
CA ALA A 201 9.81 -3.41 5.43
C ALA A 201 9.78 -2.23 6.42
N ALA A 202 9.31 -1.05 5.99
CA ALA A 202 9.19 0.15 6.83
C ALA A 202 8.29 -0.01 8.08
N PHE A 203 7.49 -1.08 8.17
CA PHE A 203 6.57 -1.32 9.29
C PHE A 203 7.12 -2.25 10.38
N ALA A 204 8.33 -2.80 10.20
CA ALA A 204 8.92 -3.79 11.10
C ALA A 204 9.42 -3.21 12.44
N LYS A 205 8.52 -2.66 13.25
CA LYS A 205 8.82 -2.15 14.60
C LYS A 205 8.01 -2.93 15.63
N GLY A 206 8.67 -3.44 16.67
CA GLY A 206 8.04 -4.24 17.73
C GLY A 206 7.67 -5.66 17.30
N ILE A 207 8.26 -6.13 16.20
CA ILE A 207 8.10 -7.45 15.60
C ILE A 207 9.45 -7.88 15.02
N LYS A 208 9.63 -9.18 14.80
CA LYS A 208 10.84 -9.73 14.17
C LYS A 208 10.59 -10.00 12.70
N GLU A 209 11.50 -9.52 11.85
CA GLU A 209 11.51 -9.83 10.42
C GLU A 209 12.15 -11.20 10.18
N LEU A 210 11.55 -11.99 9.30
CA LEU A 210 12.16 -13.22 8.79
C LEU A 210 12.98 -12.92 7.54
N LYS A 211 14.15 -13.53 7.45
CA LYS A 211 14.90 -13.60 6.19
C LYS A 211 14.21 -14.59 5.25
N VAL A 212 14.41 -14.41 3.95
CA VAL A 212 13.96 -15.38 2.95
C VAL A 212 15.16 -16.18 2.46
N LYS A 213 15.06 -17.52 2.56
CA LYS A 213 16.07 -18.44 2.06
C LYS A 213 15.96 -18.59 0.54
N LYS A 214 17.10 -18.53 -0.14
CA LYS A 214 17.25 -18.83 -1.57
C LYS A 214 18.50 -19.69 -1.73
N GLY A 215 18.29 -20.98 -2.05
CA GLY A 215 19.36 -21.98 -1.94
C GLY A 215 19.82 -22.14 -0.50
N ASN A 216 21.13 -22.05 -0.26
CA ASN A 216 21.73 -22.20 1.07
C ASN A 216 21.89 -20.87 1.84
N GLU A 217 21.56 -19.74 1.21
CA GLU A 217 21.69 -18.41 1.81
C GLU A 217 20.35 -17.86 2.27
N ALA A 218 20.38 -17.00 3.30
CA ALA A 218 19.20 -16.32 3.84
C ALA A 218 19.37 -14.81 3.75
N PHE A 219 18.46 -14.15 3.04
CA PHE A 219 18.54 -12.72 2.77
C PHE A 219 17.52 -11.95 3.60
N ALA A 220 18.00 -10.97 4.36
CA ALA A 220 17.13 -9.99 5.03
C ALA A 220 16.57 -8.98 4.02
N PRO A 221 15.41 -8.36 4.29
CA PRO A 221 14.85 -7.27 3.49
C PRO A 221 15.64 -5.96 3.70
N SER A 222 16.95 -5.99 3.44
CA SER A 222 17.86 -4.86 3.64
C SER A 222 18.10 -4.08 2.36
N ALA A 223 18.59 -2.84 2.50
CA ALA A 223 18.93 -1.99 1.35
C ALA A 223 19.94 -2.64 0.41
N GLU A 224 20.94 -3.31 0.96
CA GLU A 224 21.93 -4.05 0.19
C GLU A 224 21.27 -5.17 -0.63
N ASN A 225 20.50 -6.04 0.02
CA ASN A 225 19.92 -7.22 -0.63
C ASN A 225 18.83 -6.86 -1.64
N VAL A 226 18.04 -5.82 -1.38
CA VAL A 226 17.01 -5.33 -2.32
C VAL A 226 17.67 -4.64 -3.51
N LYS A 227 18.70 -3.81 -3.30
CA LYS A 227 19.41 -3.15 -4.41
C LYS A 227 20.16 -4.15 -5.29
N SER A 228 20.74 -5.20 -4.71
CA SER A 228 21.47 -6.22 -5.46
C SER A 228 20.58 -7.32 -6.07
N GLY A 229 19.26 -7.30 -5.83
CA GLY A 229 18.33 -8.35 -6.28
C GLY A 229 18.51 -9.71 -5.58
N LYS A 230 19.21 -9.74 -4.43
CA LYS A 230 19.41 -10.96 -3.64
C LYS A 230 18.16 -11.31 -2.82
N TYR A 231 17.45 -10.29 -2.31
CA TYR A 231 16.18 -10.49 -1.63
C TYR A 231 15.07 -10.79 -2.66
N PRO A 232 14.41 -11.96 -2.60
CA PRO A 232 13.53 -12.41 -3.68
C PRO A 232 12.14 -11.75 -3.69
N LEU A 233 11.74 -11.08 -2.60
CA LEU A 233 10.41 -10.49 -2.46
C LEU A 233 10.45 -8.96 -2.55
N SER A 234 11.25 -8.43 -3.48
CA SER A 234 11.34 -7.00 -3.75
C SER A 234 10.31 -6.56 -4.80
N ARG A 235 9.83 -5.33 -4.69
CA ARG A 235 8.96 -4.68 -5.68
C ARG A 235 9.19 -3.18 -5.72
N ASP A 236 8.77 -2.55 -6.80
CA ASP A 236 8.64 -1.11 -6.86
C ASP A 236 7.32 -0.65 -6.21
N LEU A 237 7.31 0.60 -5.77
CA LEU A 237 6.18 1.34 -5.24
C LEU A 237 5.90 2.49 -6.19
N TYR A 238 4.63 2.66 -6.57
CA TYR A 238 4.25 3.49 -7.70
C TYR A 238 3.34 4.64 -7.30
N PHE A 239 3.53 5.77 -7.96
CA PHE A 239 2.50 6.78 -8.15
C PHE A 239 1.89 6.64 -9.54
N TYR A 240 0.56 6.71 -9.57
CA TYR A 240 -0.25 6.67 -10.77
C TYR A 240 -1.05 7.95 -10.92
N LEU A 241 -1.10 8.47 -12.14
CA LEU A 241 -1.87 9.65 -12.49
C LEU A 241 -2.66 9.40 -13.77
N ARG A 242 -3.83 10.02 -13.86
CA ARG A 242 -4.65 10.02 -15.08
C ARG A 242 -3.96 10.68 -16.25
N ASN A 243 -3.21 11.75 -15.99
CA ASN A 243 -2.58 12.57 -17.02
C ASN A 243 -1.15 12.88 -16.60
N LYS A 244 -0.38 13.46 -17.52
CA LYS A 244 0.95 13.99 -17.19
C LYS A 244 0.89 14.94 -15.98
N PRO A 245 1.82 14.82 -15.02
CA PRO A 245 1.82 15.67 -13.84
C PRO A 245 2.01 17.13 -14.21
N ALA A 246 1.19 18.01 -13.62
CA ALA A 246 1.25 19.46 -13.81
C ALA A 246 0.99 20.19 -12.48
N GLY A 247 1.39 21.47 -12.42
CA GLY A 247 1.16 22.34 -11.26
C GLY A 247 1.60 21.72 -9.93
N ASP A 248 0.74 21.86 -8.93
CA ASP A 248 0.93 21.38 -7.56
C ASP A 248 1.25 19.88 -7.46
N VAL A 249 0.59 19.06 -8.27
CA VAL A 249 0.82 17.61 -8.35
C VAL A 249 2.24 17.32 -8.82
N LYS A 250 2.70 18.04 -9.86
CA LYS A 250 4.06 17.90 -10.36
C LYS A 250 5.09 18.34 -9.32
N ALA A 251 4.86 19.48 -8.66
CA ALA A 251 5.78 19.98 -7.64
C ALA A 251 5.96 18.98 -6.49
N PHE A 252 4.88 18.32 -6.05
CA PHE A 252 4.96 17.28 -5.03
C PHE A 252 5.72 16.03 -5.50
N ILE A 253 5.48 15.58 -6.74
CA ILE A 253 6.17 14.43 -7.33
C ILE A 253 7.67 14.71 -7.52
N ASP A 254 8.00 15.89 -8.03
CA ASP A 254 9.39 16.34 -8.20
C ASP A 254 10.10 16.35 -6.84
N PHE A 255 9.43 16.80 -5.78
CA PHE A 255 9.96 16.72 -4.42
C PHE A 255 10.17 15.27 -3.96
N ALA A 256 9.19 14.39 -4.13
CA ALA A 256 9.32 12.98 -3.74
C ALA A 256 10.50 12.28 -4.44
N LEU A 257 10.77 12.65 -5.70
CA LEU A 257 11.88 12.13 -6.51
C LEU A 257 13.20 12.91 -6.36
N SER A 258 13.20 14.03 -5.63
CA SER A 258 14.40 14.82 -5.35
C SER A 258 15.36 14.09 -4.40
N PRO A 259 16.63 14.51 -4.30
CA PRO A 259 17.56 13.94 -3.32
C PRO A 259 17.03 13.97 -1.88
N GLU A 260 16.31 15.03 -1.51
CA GLU A 260 15.69 15.16 -0.19
C GLU A 260 14.52 14.20 -0.01
N GLY A 261 13.64 14.10 -1.01
CA GLY A 261 12.53 13.14 -0.98
C GLY A 261 13.04 11.69 -0.90
N GLN A 262 14.08 11.37 -1.66
CA GLN A 262 14.69 10.04 -1.63
C GLN A 262 15.46 9.78 -0.33
N ALA A 263 15.99 10.79 0.36
CA ALA A 263 16.52 10.62 1.71
C ALA A 263 15.41 10.21 2.70
N ILE A 264 14.19 10.75 2.57
CA ILE A 264 13.03 10.35 3.39
C ILE A 264 12.66 8.88 3.15
N VAL A 265 12.81 8.36 1.91
CA VAL A 265 12.57 6.94 1.59
C VAL A 265 13.39 6.03 2.51
N THR A 266 14.70 6.31 2.61
CA THR A 266 15.60 5.55 3.49
C THR A 266 15.26 5.73 4.97
N GLN A 267 14.94 6.96 5.40
CA GLN A 267 14.57 7.23 6.79
C GLN A 267 13.32 6.48 7.24
N VAL A 268 12.36 6.28 6.33
CA VAL A 268 11.13 5.51 6.61
C VAL A 268 11.39 4.00 6.63
N GLY A 269 12.46 3.52 5.99
CA GLY A 269 12.78 2.09 5.91
C GLY A 269 12.46 1.45 4.55
N TYR A 270 12.32 2.27 3.51
CA TYR A 270 12.24 1.83 2.12
C TYR A 270 13.54 2.12 1.37
N PHE A 271 13.59 1.76 0.09
CA PHE A 271 14.81 1.90 -0.73
C PHE A 271 14.60 2.90 -1.87
N PRO A 272 15.53 3.85 -2.08
CA PRO A 272 15.43 4.82 -3.17
C PRO A 272 15.39 4.17 -4.55
N VAL A 273 14.74 4.83 -5.51
CA VAL A 273 14.70 4.40 -6.93
C VAL A 273 15.94 4.79 -7.73
N LYS A 274 16.79 5.67 -7.18
CA LYS A 274 18.04 6.16 -7.78
C LYS A 274 19.18 6.08 -6.76
#